data_AF-A0A248VEX5-F1
#
_entry.id   AF-A0A248VEX5-F1
#
_cell.length_a   1.000
_cell.length_b   1.000
_cell.length_c   1.000
_cell.angle_alpha   90.00
_cell.angle_beta   90.00
_cell.angle_gamma   90.00
#
_symmetry.space_group_name_H-M   'P 1'
#
loop_
_entity.id
_entity.type
_entity.pdbx_description
1 polymer ?
#
loop_
_entity_poly.entity_id
_entity_poly.type
_entity_poly.pdbx_seq_one_letter_code
_entity_poly.pdbx_strand_id
1 'polypeptide(L)'
;MEALTNPLKNIRKPSGSEARDRRLRPGEFEMLHARLSASGNLWAALAFELAIETSLRQGALFSVQWEWLDLAGRLLHFPPTAVARRTRAYPQSFRCPAEPSLYFATLQLSQKARRPA
;
A
#
# COMPACT_ATOMS: atom_id res chain seq x y z
N MET A 1 46.97 20.84 17.67
CA MET A 1 45.74 20.01 17.63
C MET A 1 45.04 20.30 16.33
N GLU A 2 45.40 19.59 15.26
CA GLU A 2 44.75 19.76 13.96
C GLU A 2 43.33 19.18 14.05
N ALA A 3 42.34 20.05 13.88
CA ALA A 3 40.94 19.65 13.87
C ALA A 3 40.65 18.82 12.61
N LEU A 4 40.19 17.59 12.81
CA LEU A 4 39.75 16.68 11.74
C LEU A 4 38.67 17.38 10.90
N THR A 5 39.05 17.89 9.72
CA THR A 5 38.13 18.60 8.82
C THR A 5 37.10 17.61 8.28
N ASN A 6 35.80 17.93 8.42
CA ASN A 6 34.72 17.04 7.99
C ASN A 6 34.79 16.78 6.47
N PRO A 7 35.10 15.55 6.02
CA PRO A 7 35.29 15.21 4.61
C PRO A 7 33.99 15.32 3.80
N LEU A 8 32.84 15.32 4.45
CA LEU A 8 31.53 15.49 3.81
C LEU A 8 31.29 16.92 3.31
N LYS A 9 32.07 17.91 3.76
CA LYS A 9 31.96 19.29 3.26
C LYS A 9 32.45 19.42 1.81
N ASN A 10 33.29 18.49 1.34
CA ASN A 10 33.83 18.50 -0.01
C ASN A 10 33.07 17.58 -1.00
N ILE A 11 31.98 16.97 -0.53
CA ILE A 11 31.15 16.07 -1.35
C ILE A 11 29.84 16.78 -1.67
N ARG A 12 29.59 16.99 -2.97
CA ARG A 12 28.32 17.54 -3.44
C ARG A 12 27.22 16.50 -3.25
N LYS A 13 26.23 16.82 -2.43
CA LYS A 13 25.02 15.99 -2.32
C LYS A 13 24.31 15.96 -3.68
N PRO A 14 23.76 14.81 -4.10
CA PRO A 14 22.93 14.76 -5.29
C PRO A 14 21.80 15.78 -5.14
N SER A 15 21.41 16.42 -6.25
CA SER A 15 20.28 17.34 -6.27
C SER A 15 19.06 16.65 -5.67
N GLY A 16 18.33 17.35 -4.79
CA GLY A 16 17.10 16.82 -4.21
C GLY A 16 16.16 16.39 -5.33
N SER A 17 15.41 15.30 -5.11
CA SER A 17 14.35 14.93 -6.04
C SER A 17 13.27 15.99 -6.02
N GLU A 18 12.75 16.35 -7.20
CA GLU A 18 11.54 17.18 -7.32
C GLU A 18 10.43 16.63 -6.42
N ALA A 19 9.84 17.52 -5.61
CA ALA A 19 8.72 17.16 -4.77
C ALA A 19 7.54 16.77 -5.68
N ARG A 20 6.94 15.60 -5.40
CA ARG A 20 5.78 15.12 -6.18
C ARG A 20 4.51 15.69 -5.57
N ASP A 21 3.95 16.73 -6.18
CA ASP A 21 2.69 17.35 -5.74
C ASP A 21 1.47 16.95 -6.57
N ARG A 22 1.65 16.09 -7.59
CA ARG A 22 0.55 15.64 -8.44
C ARG A 22 -0.38 14.69 -7.68
N ARG A 23 -1.64 15.11 -7.52
CA ARG A 23 -2.77 14.28 -7.08
C ARG A 23 -3.61 13.80 -8.28
N LEU A 24 -4.45 12.80 -8.05
CA LEU A 24 -5.46 12.37 -9.03
C LEU A 24 -6.41 13.53 -9.30
N ARG A 25 -6.65 13.80 -10.58
CA ARG A 25 -7.67 14.75 -11.04
C ARG A 25 -9.05 14.07 -11.01
N PRO A 26 -10.15 14.84 -10.93
CA PRO A 26 -11.49 14.29 -11.06
C PRO A 26 -11.63 13.45 -12.34
N GLY A 27 -12.18 12.24 -12.24
CA GLY A 27 -12.33 11.31 -13.38
C GLY A 27 -11.11 10.43 -13.68
N GLU A 28 -9.92 10.77 -13.19
CA GLU A 28 -8.73 9.93 -13.42
C GLU A 28 -8.80 8.62 -12.65
N PHE A 29 -9.41 8.63 -11.46
CA PHE A 29 -9.59 7.43 -10.64
C PHE A 29 -10.43 6.39 -11.39
N GLU A 30 -11.60 6.80 -11.89
CA GLU A 30 -12.56 5.95 -12.58
C GLU A 30 -11.96 5.40 -13.87
N MET A 31 -11.23 6.23 -14.63
CA MET A 31 -10.55 5.81 -15.84
C MET A 31 -9.47 4.75 -15.57
N LEU A 32 -8.65 4.97 -14.53
CA LEU A 32 -7.61 4.01 -14.14
C LEU A 32 -8.22 2.73 -13.61
N HIS A 33 -9.21 2.83 -12.72
CA HIS A 33 -9.92 1.69 -12.17
C HIS A 33 -10.56 0.86 -13.29
N ALA A 34 -11.28 1.47 -14.23
CA ALA A 34 -11.90 0.77 -15.36
C ALA A 34 -10.88 0.01 -16.22
N ARG A 35 -9.71 0.61 -16.49
CA ARG A 35 -8.63 -0.08 -17.23
C ARG A 35 -8.01 -1.22 -16.46
N LEU A 36 -7.85 -1.07 -15.14
CA LEU A 36 -7.32 -2.13 -14.28
C LEU A 36 -8.31 -3.28 -14.13
N SER A 37 -9.62 -2.98 -14.04
CA SER A 37 -10.69 -3.99 -14.00
C SER A 37 -10.80 -4.74 -15.32
N ALA A 38 -10.55 -4.07 -16.45
CA ALA A 38 -10.50 -4.71 -17.77
C ALA A 38 -9.18 -5.45 -18.05
N SER A 39 -8.19 -5.34 -17.17
CA SER A 39 -6.92 -6.04 -17.32
C SER A 39 -7.08 -7.54 -17.03
N GLY A 40 -6.19 -8.37 -17.58
CA GLY A 40 -6.19 -9.81 -17.30
C GLY A 40 -5.87 -10.17 -15.84
N ASN A 41 -5.52 -9.20 -14.99
CA ASN A 41 -5.26 -9.41 -13.57
C ASN A 41 -6.44 -8.91 -12.73
N LEU A 42 -7.23 -9.87 -12.23
CA LEU A 42 -8.39 -9.61 -11.37
C LEU A 42 -8.06 -8.79 -10.11
N TRP A 43 -6.81 -8.88 -9.61
CA TRP A 43 -6.39 -8.22 -8.37
C TRP A 43 -5.88 -6.79 -8.59
N ALA A 44 -5.65 -6.37 -9.83
CA ALA A 44 -5.02 -5.09 -10.11
C ALA A 44 -5.89 -3.89 -9.68
N ALA A 45 -7.19 -3.97 -9.96
CA ALA A 45 -8.15 -2.94 -9.55
C ALA A 45 -8.28 -2.87 -8.02
N LEU A 46 -8.41 -4.02 -7.36
CA LEU A 46 -8.51 -4.14 -5.90
C LEU A 46 -7.25 -3.61 -5.20
N ALA A 47 -6.06 -3.95 -5.72
CA ALA A 47 -4.80 -3.47 -5.16
C ALA A 47 -4.66 -1.95 -5.30
N PHE A 48 -5.12 -1.39 -6.42
CA PHE A 48 -5.11 0.06 -6.66
C PHE A 48 -6.04 0.80 -5.70
N GLU A 49 -7.26 0.32 -5.51
CA GLU A 49 -8.22 0.87 -4.55
C GLU A 49 -7.66 0.82 -3.13
N LEU A 50 -7.16 -0.35 -2.70
CA LEU A 50 -6.56 -0.53 -1.38
C LEU A 50 -5.35 0.40 -1.17
N ALA A 51 -4.52 0.60 -2.19
CA ALA A 51 -3.36 1.48 -2.11
C ALA A 51 -3.72 2.95 -1.91
N ILE A 52 -4.78 3.42 -2.59
CA ILE A 52 -5.27 4.80 -2.44
C ILE A 52 -5.82 5.01 -1.04
N GLU A 53 -6.63 4.06 -0.57
CA GLU A 53 -7.35 4.20 0.68
C GLU A 53 -6.44 4.10 1.91
N THR A 54 -5.51 3.16 1.87
CA THR A 54 -4.55 2.94 2.98
C THR A 54 -3.28 3.78 2.84
N SER A 55 -3.06 4.42 1.70
CA SER A 55 -1.80 5.11 1.37
C SER A 55 -0.55 4.23 1.59
N LEU A 56 -0.70 2.90 1.51
CA LEU A 56 0.39 1.96 1.68
C LEU A 56 1.35 2.05 0.49
N ARG A 57 2.64 1.97 0.80
CA ARG A 57 3.66 1.82 -0.25
C ARG A 57 3.52 0.45 -0.90
N GLN A 58 3.86 0.34 -2.17
CA GLN A 58 3.83 -0.89 -2.95
C GLN A 58 4.42 -2.11 -2.19
N GLY A 59 5.61 -1.95 -1.58
CA GLY A 59 6.23 -3.04 -0.83
C GLY A 59 5.42 -3.48 0.41
N ALA A 60 4.78 -2.54 1.10
CA ALA A 60 3.90 -2.86 2.23
C ALA A 60 2.59 -3.48 1.75
N LEU A 61 1.99 -2.95 0.68
CA LEU A 61 0.78 -3.48 0.05
C LEU A 61 0.94 -4.95 -0.37
N PHE A 62 2.07 -5.31 -1.00
CA PHE A 62 2.36 -6.69 -1.38
C PHE A 62 2.75 -7.60 -0.22
N SER A 63 3.08 -7.04 0.94
CA SER A 63 3.36 -7.82 2.15
C SER A 63 2.11 -8.15 2.96
N VAL A 64 0.96 -7.54 2.64
CA VAL A 64 -0.31 -7.76 3.34
C VAL A 64 -0.71 -9.22 3.28
N GLN A 65 -1.02 -9.78 4.45
CA GLN A 65 -1.54 -11.13 4.58
C GLN A 65 -3.04 -11.10 4.94
N TRP A 66 -3.75 -12.19 4.66
CA TRP A 66 -5.20 -12.26 4.89
C TRP A 66 -5.55 -12.23 6.38
N GLU A 67 -4.69 -12.75 7.25
CA GLU A 67 -4.83 -12.79 8.71
C GLU A 67 -4.83 -11.38 9.33
N TRP A 68 -4.35 -10.40 8.58
CA TRP A 68 -4.25 -9.01 9.02
C TRP A 68 -5.51 -8.23 8.67
N LEU A 69 -6.42 -8.81 7.88
CA LEU A 69 -7.60 -8.13 7.37
C LEU A 69 -8.84 -8.55 8.18
N ASP A 70 -9.35 -7.63 8.99
CA ASP A 70 -10.67 -7.75 9.60
C ASP A 70 -11.73 -7.20 8.64
N LEU A 71 -12.39 -8.12 7.92
CA LEU A 71 -13.44 -7.79 6.96
C LEU A 71 -14.73 -7.31 7.63
N ALA A 72 -15.01 -7.75 8.87
CA ALA A 72 -16.22 -7.34 9.60
C ALA A 72 -16.05 -5.92 10.14
N GLY A 73 -14.89 -5.63 10.72
CA GLY A 73 -14.50 -4.30 11.20
C GLY A 73 -14.05 -3.34 10.10
N ARG A 74 -13.84 -3.84 8.87
CA ARG A 74 -13.25 -3.11 7.74
C ARG A 74 -11.91 -2.47 8.14
N LEU A 75 -11.02 -3.28 8.67
CA LEU A 75 -9.80 -2.82 9.31
C LEU A 75 -8.62 -3.69 8.86
N LEU A 76 -7.55 -3.05 8.39
CA LEU A 76 -6.29 -3.70 8.09
C LEU A 76 -5.33 -3.48 9.25
N HIS A 77 -4.90 -4.55 9.90
CA HIS A 77 -4.06 -4.55 11.10
C HIS A 77 -2.69 -5.17 10.84
N PHE A 78 -1.63 -4.36 10.93
CA PHE A 78 -0.28 -4.88 10.79
C PHE A 78 0.25 -5.41 12.13
N PRO A 79 0.78 -6.64 12.18
CA PRO A 79 1.44 -7.13 13.38
C PRO A 79 2.73 -6.33 13.62
N PRO A 80 3.18 -6.17 14.88
CA PRO A 80 4.40 -5.45 15.22
C PRO A 80 5.65 -5.94 14.50
N THR A 81 5.66 -7.21 14.06
CA THR A 81 6.75 -7.86 13.33
C THR A 81 6.82 -7.46 11.85
N ALA A 82 5.71 -7.04 11.24
CA ALA A 82 5.62 -6.63 9.83
C ALA A 82 5.99 -5.16 9.61
N VAL A 83 5.92 -4.35 10.67
CA VAL A 83 6.38 -2.96 10.62
C VAL A 83 7.90 -2.96 10.67
N ALA A 84 8.55 -2.92 9.50
CA ALA A 84 10.00 -2.84 9.41
C ALA A 84 10.49 -1.60 10.21
N ARG A 85 11.18 -1.87 11.33
CA ARG A 85 11.70 -0.90 12.33
C ARG A 85 12.50 0.28 11.78
N ARG A 86 12.84 0.33 10.48
CA ARG A 86 13.90 1.21 9.97
C ARG A 86 13.43 2.47 9.27
N THR A 87 12.28 2.53 8.60
CA THR A 87 11.98 3.75 7.83
C THR A 87 10.48 3.99 7.60
N ARG A 88 9.94 4.96 8.35
CA ARG A 88 8.59 5.57 8.25
C ARG A 88 7.45 4.70 8.79
N ALA A 89 7.06 5.00 10.03
CA ALA A 89 5.88 4.44 10.67
C ALA A 89 4.62 4.80 9.86
N TYR A 90 3.87 3.77 9.47
CA TYR A 90 2.47 3.88 9.09
C TYR A 90 1.60 3.48 10.30
N PRO A 91 0.36 3.97 10.42
CA PRO A 91 -0.50 3.60 11.54
C PRO A 91 -0.72 2.07 11.56
N GLN A 92 -0.80 1.50 12.76
CA GLN A 92 -0.95 0.05 12.94
C GLN A 92 -2.28 -0.49 12.41
N SER A 93 -3.26 0.41 12.21
CA SER A 93 -4.58 0.07 11.70
C SER A 93 -5.03 1.08 10.65
N PHE A 94 -5.64 0.58 9.57
CA PHE A 94 -6.26 1.39 8.53
C PHE A 94 -7.71 1.01 8.37
N ARG A 95 -8.60 2.00 8.40
CA ARG A 95 -9.99 1.79 7.99
C ARG A 95 -10.02 1.56 6.49
N CYS A 96 -10.72 0.51 6.06
CA CYS A 96 -10.91 0.17 4.66
C CYS A 96 -12.38 0.45 4.29
N PRO A 97 -12.77 1.68 3.91
CA PRO A 97 -14.11 1.92 3.39
C PRO A 97 -14.21 1.33 1.99
N ALA A 98 -14.82 0.16 1.89
CA ALA A 98 -15.52 -0.25 0.69
C ALA A 98 -16.89 -0.76 1.13
N GLU A 99 -17.95 -0.17 0.58
CA GLU A 99 -19.19 -0.92 0.39
C GLU A 99 -18.80 -2.13 -0.47
N PRO A 100 -19.11 -3.36 -0.06
CA PRO A 100 -18.73 -4.54 -0.81
C PRO A 100 -19.57 -4.55 -2.09
N SER A 101 -19.08 -3.91 -3.15
CA SER A 101 -19.67 -4.02 -4.48
C SER A 101 -19.37 -5.42 -5.02
N LEU A 102 -20.03 -6.43 -4.46
CA LEU A 102 -20.24 -7.81 -4.95
C LEU A 102 -19.02 -8.66 -5.36
N TYR A 103 -17.81 -8.11 -5.39
CA TYR A 103 -16.58 -8.79 -5.84
C TYR A 103 -15.78 -9.39 -4.67
N PHE A 104 -15.86 -8.82 -3.46
CA PHE A 104 -15.18 -9.39 -2.29
C PHE A 104 -15.86 -10.66 -1.75
N ALA A 105 -17.19 -10.73 -1.82
CA ALA A 105 -17.96 -11.88 -1.31
C ALA A 105 -17.83 -13.13 -2.19
N THR A 106 -17.65 -12.96 -3.52
CA THR A 106 -17.48 -14.10 -4.45
C THR A 106 -16.10 -14.76 -4.32
N LEU A 107 -15.08 -14.02 -3.86
CA LEU A 107 -13.74 -14.54 -3.59
C LEU A 107 -13.65 -15.30 -2.24
N GLN A 108 -14.58 -15.02 -1.31
CA GLN A 108 -14.69 -15.69 -0.02
C GLN A 108 -14.89 -17.21 -0.16
N LEU A 109 -15.53 -17.67 -1.24
CA LEU A 109 -15.80 -19.09 -1.51
C LEU A 109 -14.64 -19.80 -2.23
N SER A 110 -13.87 -19.09 -3.07
CA SER A 110 -12.82 -19.73 -3.90
C SER A 110 -11.49 -19.89 -3.14
N GLN A 111 -11.12 -18.96 -2.27
CA GLN A 111 -9.83 -18.99 -1.58
C GLN A 111 -9.88 -19.66 -0.19
N LYS A 112 -11.07 -19.77 0.44
CA LYS A 112 -11.26 -20.60 1.63
C LYS A 112 -11.02 -22.10 1.35
N ALA A 113 -11.08 -22.51 0.08
CA ALA A 113 -10.74 -23.84 -0.40
C ALA A 113 -9.23 -24.10 -0.59
N ARG A 114 -8.36 -23.08 -0.48
CA ARG A 114 -6.88 -23.23 -0.52
C ARG A 114 -6.24 -22.96 0.84
N ARG A 115 -6.84 -23.47 1.92
CA ARG A 115 -6.17 -23.55 3.23
C ARG A 115 -5.28 -24.79 3.24
N PRO A 116 -3.94 -24.69 3.32
CA PRO A 116 -3.18 -25.74 3.97
C PRO A 116 -3.50 -25.69 5.48
N ALA A 117 -3.62 -26.86 6.08
CA ALA A 117 -3.93 -27.07 7.50
C ALA A 117 -2.84 -26.51 8.42
#